data_AF-A0A948TD18-F1
#
_entry.id   AF-A0A948TD18-F1
#
_cell.length_a   1.000
_cell.length_b   1.000
_cell.length_c   1.000
_cell.angle_alpha   90.00
_cell.angle_beta   90.00
_cell.angle_gamma   90.00
#
_symmetry.space_group_name_H-M   'P 1'
#
loop_
_entity.id
_entity.type
_entity.pdbx_description
1 polymer ?
#
loop_
_entity_poly.entity_id
_entity_poly.type
_entity_poly.pdbx_seq_one_letter_code
_entity_poly.pdbx_strand_id
1 'polypeptide(L)'
;MMSRFQWGQQVSEVELGKYGSQAGYTCRLGKSREEIRFTQKGNNLYAVALAWPEDGMIVIKSLSESSRLLNGKINEVELLGYGKVDFIRTEKGLEVNLPEAGLNEIAPVLKIRL
;
A
#
# COMPACT_ATOMS: atom_id res chain seq x y z
N MET A 1 -10.58 -10.04 23.90
CA MET A 1 -9.29 -10.50 23.31
C MET A 1 -9.05 -9.70 22.04
N MET A 2 -8.22 -8.65 22.10
CA MET A 2 -7.95 -7.78 20.95
C MET A 2 -6.67 -8.27 20.27
N SER A 3 -6.78 -8.78 19.05
CA SER A 3 -5.63 -9.23 18.28
C SER A 3 -4.89 -8.01 17.73
N ARG A 4 -3.64 -7.83 18.15
CA ARG A 4 -2.74 -6.79 17.66
C ARG A 4 -2.17 -7.25 16.32
N PHE A 5 -2.75 -6.78 15.22
CA PHE A 5 -2.27 -7.07 13.86
C PHE A 5 -1.10 -6.14 13.51
N GLN A 6 0.09 -6.71 13.32
CA GLN A 6 1.28 -6.01 12.82
C GLN A 6 1.29 -6.05 11.29
N TRP A 7 1.23 -4.88 10.67
CA TRP A 7 1.49 -4.73 9.24
C TRP A 7 2.61 -3.70 9.04
N GLY A 8 3.76 -4.21 8.64
CA GLY A 8 4.89 -3.47 8.09
C GLY A 8 5.75 -4.51 7.39
N GLN A 9 5.68 -4.59 6.06
CA GLN A 9 6.60 -5.43 5.30
C GLN A 9 7.83 -4.59 4.97
N GLN A 10 8.97 -5.15 5.39
CA GLN A 10 10.36 -4.72 5.23
C GLN A 10 10.76 -3.38 5.86
N VAL A 11 11.24 -3.45 7.11
CA VAL A 11 12.16 -2.44 7.65
C VAL A 11 13.56 -2.87 7.19
N SER A 12 14.22 -2.06 6.37
CA SER A 12 15.67 -2.18 6.20
C SER A 12 16.31 -1.99 7.57
N GLU A 13 17.03 -2.99 8.06
CA GLU A 13 17.70 -2.93 9.36
C GLU A 13 18.72 -1.78 9.32
N VAL A 14 18.49 -0.75 10.14
CA VAL A 14 19.40 0.38 10.27
C VAL A 14 20.49 -0.03 11.24
N GLU A 15 21.71 -0.23 10.73
CA GLU A 15 22.88 -0.41 11.59
C GLU A 15 23.02 0.83 12.50
N LEU A 16 23.03 0.59 13.82
CA LEU A 16 23.12 1.61 14.87
C LEU A 16 24.52 2.21 14.90
N GLY A 17 24.81 3.08 13.95
CA GLY A 17 26.11 3.72 13.82
C GLY A 17 26.04 4.99 13.00
N LYS A 18 25.43 6.04 13.54
CA LYS A 18 25.79 7.48 13.39
C LYS A 18 24.58 8.38 13.69
N TYR A 19 24.48 8.83 14.94
CA TYR A 19 23.74 10.04 15.27
C TYR A 19 24.54 11.24 14.74
N GLY A 20 24.11 11.77 13.60
CA GLY A 20 24.73 12.92 12.93
C GLY A 20 23.66 13.93 12.52
N SER A 21 23.75 15.10 13.12
CA SER A 21 22.89 16.28 13.05
C SER A 21 22.70 16.88 11.64
N GLN A 22 21.49 17.38 11.41
CA GLN A 22 21.07 18.36 10.39
C GLN A 22 21.34 18.02 8.91
N ALA A 23 20.41 17.27 8.30
CA ALA A 23 20.09 17.38 6.87
C ALA A 23 18.69 16.77 6.63
N GLY A 24 17.66 17.61 6.50
CA GLY A 24 16.36 17.33 5.87
C GLY A 24 15.54 16.12 6.38
N TYR A 25 14.34 16.36 6.90
CA TYR A 25 13.30 15.33 7.06
C TYR A 25 12.73 14.83 5.71
N THR A 26 13.54 14.78 4.66
CA THR A 26 13.20 14.01 3.47
C THR A 26 13.57 12.58 3.77
N CYS A 27 12.58 11.69 3.79
CA CYS A 27 12.77 10.24 3.80
C CYS A 27 13.94 9.89 2.88
N ARG A 28 15.10 9.58 3.49
CA ARG A 28 16.39 9.37 2.82
C ARG A 28 16.49 7.96 2.21
N LEU A 29 15.41 7.19 2.34
CA LEU A 29 15.15 5.96 1.64
C LEU A 29 14.32 6.37 0.44
N GLY A 30 14.89 6.25 -0.76
CA GLY A 30 14.19 6.60 -2.00
C GLY A 30 12.78 6.03 -2.00
N LYS A 31 11.83 6.73 -2.63
CA LYS A 31 10.48 6.23 -2.87
C LYS A 31 10.61 4.92 -3.66
N SER A 32 10.78 3.78 -2.98
CA SER A 32 10.69 2.49 -3.65
C SER A 32 9.26 2.42 -4.15
N ARG A 33 9.09 2.22 -5.45
CA ARG A 33 7.80 2.15 -6.13
C ARG A 33 6.85 1.14 -5.49
N GLU A 34 7.41 0.22 -4.70
CA GLU A 34 6.76 -0.91 -4.06
C GLU A 34 6.42 -0.69 -2.57
N GLU A 35 6.79 0.45 -1.96
CA GLU A 35 6.45 0.71 -0.55
C GLU A 35 4.98 1.09 -0.42
N ILE A 36 4.22 0.26 0.31
CA ILE A 36 2.80 0.46 0.61
C ILE A 36 2.59 0.49 2.11
N ARG A 37 1.92 1.53 2.60
CA ARG A 37 1.53 1.68 4.01
C ARG A 37 0.05 1.37 4.19
N PHE A 38 -0.27 0.64 5.26
CA PHE A 38 -1.62 0.21 5.56
C PHE A 38 -2.18 0.91 6.79
N THR A 39 -3.45 1.29 6.73
CA THR A 39 -4.25 1.67 7.90
C THR A 39 -5.63 1.04 7.79
N GLN A 40 -6.32 0.78 8.90
CA GLN A 40 -7.63 0.12 8.87
C GLN A 40 -8.62 0.84 9.78
N LYS A 41 -9.86 0.98 9.31
CA LYS A 41 -11.01 1.48 10.09
C LYS A 41 -12.21 0.57 9.84
N GLY A 42 -12.55 -0.25 10.82
CA GLY A 42 -13.59 -1.28 10.66
C GLY A 42 -13.24 -2.22 9.50
N ASN A 43 -14.16 -2.38 8.54
CA ASN A 43 -13.99 -3.25 7.38
C ASN A 43 -13.29 -2.57 6.18
N ASN A 44 -12.82 -1.33 6.35
CA ASN A 44 -12.08 -0.62 5.30
C ASN A 44 -10.58 -0.65 5.60
N LEU A 45 -9.82 -1.27 4.72
CA LEU A 45 -8.36 -1.24 4.69
C LEU A 45 -7.93 -0.15 3.69
N TYR A 46 -7.05 0.74 4.11
CA TYR A 46 -6.48 1.78 3.26
C TYR A 46 -5.04 1.42 2.93
N ALA A 47 -4.70 1.39 1.66
CA ALA A 47 -3.36 1.16 1.15
C ALA A 47 -2.85 2.43 0.45
N VAL A 48 -1.78 3.00 1.00
CA VAL A 48 -1.14 4.22 0.48
C VAL A 48 0.14 3.81 -0.23
N ALA A 49 0.20 3.92 -1.56
CA ALA A 49 1.44 3.69 -2.30
C ALA A 49 2.25 4.99 -2.35
N LEU A 50 3.53 4.95 -2.00
CA LEU A 50 4.32 6.18 -1.85
C LEU A 50 4.74 6.84 -3.18
N ALA A 51 4.46 6.17 -4.29
CA ALA A 51 4.65 6.68 -5.65
C ALA A 51 3.56 6.12 -6.57
N TRP A 52 3.27 6.85 -7.64
CA TRP A 52 2.46 6.32 -8.73
C TRP A 52 3.27 5.30 -9.55
N PRO A 53 2.67 4.16 -9.91
CA PRO A 53 3.32 3.19 -10.77
C PRO A 53 3.34 3.68 -12.24
N GLU A 54 4.46 3.50 -12.93
CA GLU A 54 4.61 3.92 -14.33
C GLU A 54 3.74 3.11 -15.31
N ASP A 55 3.49 1.84 -14.98
CA ASP A 55 2.62 0.94 -15.76
C ASP A 55 1.13 1.07 -15.40
N GLY A 56 0.77 2.01 -14.51
CA GLY A 56 -0.61 2.22 -14.08
C GLY A 56 -1.18 1.10 -13.22
N MET A 57 -0.37 0.17 -12.70
CA MET A 57 -0.84 -0.96 -11.89
C MET A 57 -0.20 -0.99 -10.50
N ILE A 58 -1.02 -1.16 -9.45
CA ILE A 58 -0.54 -1.44 -8.09
C ILE A 58 -0.72 -2.93 -7.80
N VAL A 59 0.33 -3.58 -7.29
CA VAL A 59 0.28 -4.97 -6.82
C VAL A 59 0.50 -5.03 -5.31
N ILE A 60 -0.55 -5.36 -4.57
CA ILE A 60 -0.52 -5.49 -3.11
C ILE A 60 -0.29 -6.95 -2.72
N LYS A 61 0.98 -7.35 -2.62
CA LYS A 61 1.40 -8.75 -2.37
C LYS A 61 0.82 -9.35 -1.09
N SER A 62 0.69 -8.55 -0.04
CA SER A 62 0.14 -8.97 1.25
C SER A 62 -1.33 -9.39 1.20
N LEU A 63 -2.05 -9.06 0.14
CA LEU A 63 -3.46 -9.40 -0.06
C LEU A 63 -3.67 -10.49 -1.12
N SER A 64 -2.61 -11.26 -1.45
CA SER A 64 -2.72 -12.42 -2.35
C SER A 64 -3.74 -13.44 -1.85
N GLU A 65 -4.21 -14.32 -2.75
CA GLU A 65 -5.08 -15.44 -2.38
C GLU A 65 -4.41 -16.42 -1.39
N SER A 66 -3.09 -16.57 -1.51
CA SER A 66 -2.25 -17.40 -0.64
C SER A 66 -1.89 -16.73 0.69
N SER A 67 -2.24 -15.46 0.88
CA SER A 67 -1.87 -14.71 2.07
C SER A 67 -2.64 -15.18 3.30
N ARG A 68 -1.89 -15.61 4.33
CA ARG A 68 -2.46 -15.95 5.66
C ARG A 68 -3.01 -14.74 6.40
N LEU A 69 -2.78 -13.55 5.87
CA LEU A 69 -3.05 -12.29 6.55
C LEU A 69 -4.43 -11.72 6.17
N LEU A 70 -5.02 -12.20 5.07
CA LEU A 70 -6.40 -11.89 4.69
C LEU A 70 -7.15 -13.17 4.28
N ASN A 71 -7.94 -13.70 5.22
CA ASN A 71 -8.82 -14.85 4.98
C ASN A 71 -10.19 -14.46 4.39
N GLY A 72 -10.46 -13.15 4.25
CA GLY A 72 -11.73 -12.61 3.75
C GLY A 72 -11.79 -12.43 2.24
N LYS A 73 -12.98 -12.07 1.75
CA LYS A 73 -13.19 -11.63 0.36
C LYS A 73 -12.91 -10.13 0.26
N ILE A 74 -12.41 -9.70 -0.90
CA ILE A 74 -12.32 -8.27 -1.21
C ILE A 74 -13.59 -7.94 -1.99
N ASN A 75 -14.45 -7.12 -1.39
CA ASN A 75 -15.76 -6.79 -1.94
C ASN A 75 -15.69 -5.64 -2.93
N GLU A 76 -14.77 -4.70 -2.72
CA GLU A 76 -14.66 -3.49 -3.54
C GLU A 76 -13.30 -2.82 -3.33
N VAL A 77 -12.79 -2.18 -4.38
CA VAL A 77 -11.60 -1.33 -4.34
C VAL A 77 -11.95 0.02 -4.94
N GLU A 78 -11.62 1.09 -4.23
CA GLU A 78 -11.83 2.47 -4.65
C GLU A 78 -10.50 3.24 -4.58
N LEU A 79 -10.18 4.01 -5.61
CA LEU A 79 -9.14 5.03 -5.57
C LEU A 79 -9.75 6.32 -5.00
N LEU A 80 -9.21 6.80 -3.88
CA LEU A 80 -9.71 8.02 -3.24
C LEU A 80 -9.52 9.22 -4.17
N GLY A 81 -10.61 9.98 -4.37
CA GLY A 81 -10.66 11.12 -5.31
C GLY A 81 -11.07 10.74 -6.74
N TYR A 82 -11.18 9.45 -7.06
CA TYR A 82 -11.64 8.97 -8.37
C TYR A 82 -12.92 8.14 -8.27
N GLY A 83 -12.92 7.09 -7.44
CA GLY A 83 -14.03 6.15 -7.32
C GLY A 83 -13.59 4.70 -7.49
N LYS A 84 -14.51 3.84 -7.90
CA LYS A 84 -14.26 2.40 -8.06
C LYS A 84 -13.23 2.13 -9.15
N VAL A 85 -12.39 1.13 -8.92
CA VAL A 85 -11.36 0.69 -9.84
C VAL A 85 -11.41 -0.83 -10.00
N ASP A 86 -11.01 -1.30 -11.17
CA ASP A 86 -10.94 -2.73 -11.45
C ASP A 86 -9.77 -3.37 -10.69
N PHE A 87 -10.03 -4.56 -10.16
CA PHE A 87 -9.03 -5.34 -9.46
C PHE A 87 -9.18 -6.83 -9.72
N ILE A 88 -8.06 -7.54 -9.61
CA ILE A 88 -8.00 -9.00 -9.67
C ILE A 88 -7.16 -9.46 -8.48
N ARG A 89 -7.67 -10.42 -7.72
CA ARG A 89 -6.88 -11.08 -6.67
C ARG A 89 -6.23 -12.32 -7.27
N THR A 90 -4.91 -12.41 -7.16
CA THR A 90 -4.11 -13.52 -7.69
C THR A 90 -3.23 -14.11 -6.59
N GLU A 91 -2.52 -15.20 -6.89
CA GLU A 91 -1.51 -15.75 -5.99
C GLU A 91 -0.34 -14.77 -5.74
N LYS A 92 -0.11 -13.80 -6.64
CA LYS A 92 0.95 -12.79 -6.52
C LYS A 92 0.55 -11.61 -5.63
N GLY A 93 -0.74 -11.28 -5.56
CA GLY A 93 -1.24 -10.13 -4.81
C GLY A 93 -2.64 -9.70 -5.23
N LEU A 94 -3.08 -8.58 -4.69
CA LEU A 94 -4.21 -7.82 -5.25
C LEU A 94 -3.66 -6.88 -6.34
N GLU A 95 -4.00 -7.14 -7.58
CA GLU A 95 -3.64 -6.33 -8.75
C GLU A 95 -4.75 -5.32 -9.00
N VAL A 96 -4.43 -4.02 -9.00
CA VAL A 96 -5.40 -2.92 -9.14
C VAL A 96 -4.96 -2.01 -10.29
N ASN A 97 -5.84 -1.81 -11.26
CA ASN A 97 -5.59 -0.93 -12.39
C ASN A 97 -5.98 0.51 -12.03
N LEU A 98 -5.06 1.44 -12.26
CA LEU A 98 -5.27 2.86 -12.03
C LEU A 98 -5.71 3.53 -13.33
N PRO A 99 -6.59 4.54 -13.26
CA PRO A 99 -6.98 5.32 -14.43
C PRO A 99 -5.81 6.17 -14.93
N GLU A 100 -5.73 6.37 -16.25
CA GLU A 100 -4.75 7.26 -16.89
C GLU A 100 -4.98 8.76 -16.56
N ALA A 101 -6.13 9.10 -15.97
CA ALA A 101 -6.57 10.47 -15.77
C ALA A 101 -5.82 11.16 -14.63
N GLY A 102 -4.95 12.11 -15.00
CA GLY A 102 -4.57 13.26 -14.17
C GLY A 102 -4.03 12.89 -12.81
N LEU A 103 -2.91 12.19 -12.79
CA LEU A 103 -2.19 11.81 -11.57
C LEU A 103 -1.78 13.08 -10.81
N ASN A 104 -2.57 13.45 -9.80
CA ASN A 104 -2.16 14.51 -8.88
C ASN A 104 -0.81 14.13 -8.26
N GLU A 105 0.01 15.11 -7.88
CA GLU A 105 1.33 14.88 -7.25
C GLU A 105 1.27 14.13 -5.90
N ILE A 106 0.06 13.84 -5.41
CA ILE A 106 -0.22 13.11 -4.18
C ILE A 106 -0.14 11.60 -4.44
N ALA A 107 0.37 10.85 -3.46
CA ALA A 107 0.38 9.39 -3.43
C ALA A 107 -1.02 8.77 -3.69
N PRO A 108 -1.15 7.73 -4.54
CA PRO A 108 -2.43 7.05 -4.72
C PRO A 108 -2.81 6.30 -3.45
N VAL A 109 -4.07 6.48 -3.04
CA VAL A 109 -4.64 5.83 -1.87
C VAL A 109 -5.82 4.98 -2.28
N LEU A 110 -5.71 3.68 -2.03
CA LEU A 110 -6.75 2.70 -2.28
C LEU A 110 -7.51 2.42 -0.99
N LYS A 111 -8.84 2.49 -1.05
CA LYS A 111 -9.75 1.99 -0.03
C LYS A 111 -10.27 0.63 -0.47
N ILE A 112 -10.02 -0.38 0.34
CA ILE A 112 -10.31 -1.78 0.10
C ILE A 112 -11.35 -2.21 1.12
N ARG A 113 -12.53 -2.60 0.66
CA ARG A 113 -13.59 -3.12 1.52
C ARG A 113 -13.46 -4.63 1.63
N LEU A 114 -13.16 -5.10 2.84
CA LEU A 114 -13.08 -6.51 3.19
C LEU A 114 -14.47 -7.11 3.48
#